data_AF-W1DMH5-F1
#
_entry.id   AF-W1DMH5-F1
#
_cell.length_a   1.000
_cell.length_b   1.000
_cell.length_c   1.000
_cell.angle_alpha   90.00
_cell.angle_beta   90.00
_cell.angle_gamma   90.00
#
_symmetry.space_group_name_H-M   'P 1'
#
loop_
_entity.id
_entity.type
_entity.pdbx_description
1 polymer ?
#
loop_
_entity_poly.entity_id
_entity_poly.type
_entity_poly.pdbx_seq_one_letter_code
_entity_poly.pdbx_strand_id
1 'polypeptide(L)'
;MKNTLVEVWQANAGGRYRHKKDQYLAPIDPNFGGCGRVLTDENGYYCFRTIKPGPYPWRNQASDWRPAHIHFSLSGDAWAQRLITQMYFEGDPLIKQCPIVRTINNDDAVRTLIAELDMHAAVPLDCLAYRFDLVLRGHRATLFENRTQGAAR
;
A
#
# COMPACT_ATOMS: atom_id res chain seq x y z
N MET A 1 14.20 -3.98 -3.66
CA MET A 1 14.54 -3.42 -5.00
C MET A 1 15.02 -1.99 -4.80
N LYS A 2 16.13 -1.58 -5.40
CA LYS A 2 16.75 -0.26 -5.17
C LYS A 2 16.20 0.83 -6.09
N ASN A 3 16.18 2.08 -5.64
CA ASN A 3 15.77 3.26 -6.43
C ASN A 3 14.41 3.13 -7.14
N THR A 4 13.51 2.31 -6.59
CA THR A 4 12.16 2.11 -7.11
C THR A 4 11.27 3.23 -6.60
N LEU A 5 10.50 3.87 -7.48
CA LEU A 5 9.53 4.89 -7.09
C LEU A 5 8.34 4.22 -6.40
N VAL A 6 8.08 4.64 -5.17
CA VAL A 6 6.91 4.26 -4.37
C VAL A 6 6.07 5.51 -4.12
N GLU A 7 4.83 5.48 -4.60
CA GLU A 7 3.86 6.56 -4.41
C GLU A 7 2.68 6.06 -3.60
N VAL A 8 2.17 6.89 -2.70
CA VAL A 8 1.03 6.57 -1.84
C VAL A 8 -0.04 7.64 -1.89
N TRP A 9 -1.29 7.21 -1.72
CA TRP A 9 -2.41 8.10 -1.45
C TRP A 9 -3.45 7.46 -0.52
N GLN A 10 -4.13 8.28 0.27
CA GLN A 10 -5.07 7.83 1.28
C GLN A 10 -6.08 8.92 1.69
N ALA A 11 -7.13 8.50 2.38
CA ALA A 11 -8.03 9.39 3.10
C ALA A 11 -7.38 9.95 4.38
N ASN A 12 -8.00 10.97 4.98
CA ASN A 12 -7.64 11.43 6.33
C ASN A 12 -8.16 10.47 7.42
N ALA A 13 -7.94 10.82 8.69
CA ALA A 13 -8.38 10.04 9.85
C ALA A 13 -9.90 9.76 9.91
N GLY A 14 -10.71 10.61 9.27
CA GLY A 14 -12.16 10.47 9.18
C GLY A 14 -12.65 9.72 7.93
N GLY A 15 -11.75 9.18 7.10
CA GLY A 15 -12.15 8.51 5.86
C GLY A 15 -12.51 9.46 4.71
N ARG A 16 -12.13 10.75 4.80
CA ARG A 16 -12.36 11.74 3.74
C ARG A 16 -11.12 11.92 2.87
N TYR A 17 -11.27 11.74 1.56
CA TYR A 17 -10.25 12.11 0.57
C TYR A 17 -10.32 13.60 0.23
N ARG A 18 -9.14 14.21 0.04
CA ARG A 18 -9.01 15.53 -0.58
C ARG A 18 -9.15 15.42 -2.10
N HIS A 19 -10.31 14.98 -2.56
CA HIS A 19 -10.62 14.81 -3.97
C HIS A 19 -12.00 15.39 -4.30
N LYS A 20 -12.12 16.13 -5.41
CA LYS A 20 -13.34 16.85 -5.79
C LYS A 20 -14.60 15.98 -5.91
N LYS A 21 -14.42 14.68 -6.20
CA LYS A 21 -15.53 13.71 -6.33
C LYS A 21 -15.91 13.05 -5.00
N ASP A 22 -15.15 13.27 -3.93
CA ASP A 22 -15.51 12.72 -2.63
C ASP A 22 -16.57 13.61 -1.96
N GLN A 23 -17.77 13.04 -1.83
CA GLN A 23 -18.96 13.67 -1.25
C GLN A 23 -19.30 13.11 0.14
N TYR A 24 -18.42 12.30 0.75
CA TYR A 24 -18.63 11.82 2.11
C TYR A 24 -18.65 12.99 3.10
N LEU A 25 -19.55 12.93 4.09
CA LEU A 25 -19.81 14.04 5.02
C LEU A 25 -18.69 14.27 6.04
N ALA A 26 -17.77 13.32 6.21
CA ALA A 26 -16.62 13.50 7.09
C ALA A 26 -15.83 14.76 6.70
N PRO A 27 -15.35 15.55 7.67
CA PRO A 27 -14.70 16.82 7.41
C PRO A 27 -13.35 16.62 6.70
N ILE A 28 -12.97 17.62 5.89
CA ILE A 28 -11.61 17.76 5.40
C ILE A 28 -10.74 18.24 6.57
N ASP A 29 -9.58 17.63 6.72
CA ASP A 29 -8.53 18.16 7.60
C ASP A 29 -7.72 19.18 6.80
N PRO A 30 -7.71 20.48 7.19
CA PRO A 30 -6.99 21.51 6.45
C PRO A 30 -5.48 21.27 6.38
N ASN A 31 -4.90 20.54 7.34
CA ASN A 31 -3.47 20.28 7.44
C ASN A 31 -3.04 18.95 6.79
N PHE A 32 -3.99 18.18 6.24
CA PHE A 32 -3.71 16.88 5.64
C PHE A 32 -3.94 16.87 4.13
N GLY A 33 -2.89 16.53 3.36
CA GLY A 33 -2.95 16.35 1.91
C GLY A 33 -3.40 14.95 1.50
N GLY A 34 -2.76 13.91 2.07
CA GLY A 34 -3.10 12.51 1.80
C GLY A 34 -2.36 11.87 0.64
N CYS A 35 -1.23 12.42 0.18
CA CYS A 35 -0.35 11.81 -0.81
C CYS A 35 1.13 11.96 -0.44
N GLY A 36 1.97 11.04 -0.92
CA GLY A 36 3.41 11.06 -0.68
C GLY A 36 4.15 10.21 -1.71
N ARG A 37 5.46 10.42 -1.84
CA ARG A 37 6.33 9.57 -2.67
C ARG A 37 7.75 9.51 -2.11
N VAL A 38 8.40 8.38 -2.27
CA VAL A 38 9.81 8.16 -1.94
C VAL A 38 10.46 7.26 -3.00
N LEU A 39 11.79 7.24 -3.02
CA LEU A 39 12.54 6.18 -3.69
C LEU A 39 13.00 5.19 -2.62
N THR A 40 12.99 3.89 -2.97
CA THR A 40 13.61 2.88 -2.10
C THR A 40 15.13 3.07 -2.02
N ASP A 41 15.70 2.76 -0.87
CA ASP A 41 17.15 2.80 -0.66
C ASP A 41 17.89 1.64 -1.35
N GLU A 42 19.22 1.55 -1.13
CA GLU A 42 20.07 0.51 -1.72
C GLU A 42 19.68 -0.92 -1.30
N ASN A 43 19.08 -1.08 -0.12
CA ASN A 43 18.60 -2.35 0.41
C ASN A 43 17.13 -2.61 0.02
N GLY A 44 16.46 -1.61 -0.58
CA GLY A 44 15.08 -1.66 -1.00
C GLY A 44 14.05 -1.26 0.05
N TYR A 45 14.49 -0.67 1.16
CA TYR A 45 13.59 -0.13 2.18
C TYR A 45 12.97 1.19 1.72
N TYR A 46 11.77 1.46 2.22
CA TYR A 46 11.07 2.73 2.09
C TYR A 46 10.43 3.08 3.44
N CYS A 47 10.19 4.36 3.68
CA CYS A 47 9.52 4.82 4.90
C CYS A 47 8.60 6.00 4.58
N PHE A 48 7.41 5.98 5.18
CA PHE A 48 6.48 7.09 5.18
C PHE A 48 6.04 7.36 6.62
N ARG A 49 5.86 8.65 6.96
CA ARG A 49 5.13 9.05 8.15
C ARG A 49 3.80 9.66 7.72
N THR A 50 2.70 9.15 8.28
CA THR A 50 1.34 9.57 7.92
C THR A 50 0.40 9.40 9.10
N ILE A 51 -0.86 9.80 8.92
CA ILE A 51 -1.96 9.53 9.84
C ILE A 51 -2.67 8.25 9.37
N LYS A 52 -3.01 7.34 10.30
CA LYS A 52 -3.81 6.15 9.97
C LYS A 52 -5.17 6.61 9.38
N PRO A 53 -5.51 6.23 8.14
CA PRO A 53 -6.76 6.65 7.52
C PRO A 53 -7.96 6.00 8.22
N GLY A 54 -9.07 6.74 8.26
CA GLY A 54 -10.34 6.17 8.68
C GLY A 54 -10.93 5.24 7.60
N PRO A 55 -11.76 4.26 8.00
CA PRO A 55 -12.61 3.56 7.04
C PRO A 55 -13.63 4.53 6.44
N TYR A 56 -14.14 4.24 5.25
CA TYR A 56 -15.12 5.11 4.60
C TYR A 56 -16.22 4.32 3.88
N PRO A 57 -17.46 4.87 3.84
CA PRO A 57 -18.55 4.26 3.11
C PRO A 57 -18.43 4.56 1.62
N TRP A 58 -18.97 3.67 0.79
CA TRP A 58 -18.99 3.86 -0.65
C TRP A 58 -20.23 3.22 -1.26
N ARG A 59 -20.66 3.74 -2.40
CA ARG A 59 -21.86 3.27 -3.09
C ARG A 59 -21.55 1.98 -3.88
N ASN A 60 -21.61 0.85 -3.20
CA ASN A 60 -21.54 -0.49 -3.80
C ASN A 60 -22.81 -1.29 -3.46
N GLN A 61 -22.87 -1.87 -2.25
CA GLN A 61 -24.14 -2.35 -1.66
C GLN A 61 -24.67 -1.35 -0.62
N ALA A 62 -25.82 -1.66 -0.01
CA ALA A 62 -26.57 -0.71 0.83
C ALA A 62 -25.78 -0.14 2.03
N SER A 63 -24.82 -0.88 2.58
CA SER A 63 -24.06 -0.47 3.77
C SER A 63 -22.59 -0.90 3.71
N ASP A 64 -21.96 -0.86 2.52
CA ASP A 64 -20.57 -1.26 2.37
C ASP A 64 -19.59 -0.19 2.88
N TRP A 65 -18.57 -0.67 3.61
CA TRP A 65 -17.46 0.12 4.09
C TRP A 65 -16.14 -0.43 3.55
N ARG A 66 -15.22 0.47 3.21
CA ARG A 66 -13.83 0.10 2.98
C ARG A 66 -13.12 0.04 4.34
N PRO A 67 -12.29 -0.99 4.60
CA PRO A 67 -11.37 -0.99 5.75
C PRO A 67 -10.43 0.20 5.65
N ALA A 68 -9.77 0.55 6.75
CA ALA A 68 -8.68 1.50 6.72
C ALA A 68 -7.61 1.00 5.74
N HIS A 69 -7.23 1.82 4.75
CA HIS A 69 -6.24 1.43 3.76
C HIS A 69 -5.46 2.61 3.20
N ILE A 70 -4.24 2.30 2.74
CA ILE A 70 -3.38 3.19 1.98
C ILE A 70 -3.18 2.58 0.59
N HIS A 71 -3.37 3.36 -0.45
CA HIS A 71 -3.05 2.93 -1.81
C HIS A 71 -1.56 3.07 -2.09
N PHE A 72 -1.01 2.11 -2.85
CA PHE A 72 0.38 2.09 -3.25
C PHE A 72 0.51 1.97 -4.77
N SER A 73 1.50 2.66 -5.32
CA SER A 73 1.94 2.57 -6.71
C SER A 73 3.45 2.36 -6.73
N LEU A 74 3.90 1.30 -7.40
CA LEU A 74 5.31 0.95 -7.54
C LEU A 74 5.70 0.94 -9.02
N SER A 75 6.85 1.50 -9.34
CA SER A 75 7.42 1.46 -10.70
C SER A 75 8.06 0.11 -11.04
N GLY A 76 8.83 -0.46 -10.10
CA GLY A 76 9.79 -1.54 -10.38
C GLY A 76 10.97 -1.08 -11.26
N ASP A 77 11.80 -2.05 -11.67
CA ASP A 77 12.93 -1.88 -12.57
C ASP A 77 12.55 -2.10 -14.04
N ALA A 78 11.43 -2.80 -14.28
CA ALA A 78 10.90 -3.09 -15.60
C ALA A 78 9.39 -2.85 -15.64
N TRP A 79 8.88 -2.47 -16.82
CA TRP A 79 7.45 -2.23 -17.03
C TRP A 79 6.55 -3.38 -16.57
N ALA A 80 7.01 -4.62 -16.75
CA ALA A 80 6.30 -5.83 -16.35
C ALA A 80 6.10 -5.98 -14.83
N GLN A 81 6.78 -5.17 -14.01
CA GLN A 81 6.69 -5.13 -12.56
C GLN A 81 5.78 -4.00 -12.03
N ARG A 82 5.29 -3.10 -12.91
CA ARG A 82 4.41 -1.99 -12.52
C ARG A 82 3.21 -2.53 -11.74
N LEU A 83 3.04 -2.07 -10.50
CA LEU A 83 1.99 -2.54 -9.61
C LEU A 83 1.26 -1.38 -8.94
N ILE A 84 -0.07 -1.45 -8.92
CA ILE A 84 -0.92 -0.68 -8.01
C ILE A 84 -1.60 -1.66 -7.08
N THR A 85 -1.52 -1.40 -5.78
CA THR A 85 -2.13 -2.25 -4.75
C THR A 85 -2.63 -1.40 -3.58
N GLN A 86 -3.16 -2.05 -2.54
CA GLN A 86 -3.62 -1.41 -1.32
C GLN A 86 -3.09 -2.16 -0.12
N MET A 87 -2.68 -1.41 0.89
CA MET A 87 -2.28 -1.90 2.21
C MET A 87 -3.44 -1.73 3.18
N TYR A 88 -3.71 -2.76 3.99
CA TYR A 88 -4.67 -2.76 5.10
C TYR A 88 -3.93 -2.83 6.44
N PHE A 89 -4.62 -2.60 7.55
CA PHE A 89 -4.03 -2.63 8.88
C PHE A 89 -4.42 -3.89 9.63
N GLU A 90 -3.45 -4.49 10.34
CA GLU A 90 -3.67 -5.62 11.23
C GLU A 90 -4.85 -5.38 12.19
N GLY A 91 -5.71 -6.39 12.32
CA GLY A 91 -6.86 -6.39 13.22
C GLY A 91 -8.12 -5.67 12.70
N ASP A 92 -8.09 -5.04 11.53
CA ASP A 92 -9.28 -4.34 11.00
C ASP A 92 -10.40 -5.36 10.63
N PRO A 93 -11.56 -5.33 11.32
CA PRO A 93 -12.64 -6.29 11.09
C PRO A 93 -13.35 -6.10 9.74
N LEU A 94 -13.20 -4.95 9.10
CA LEU A 94 -13.82 -4.65 7.80
C LEU A 94 -13.10 -5.34 6.63
N ILE A 95 -11.86 -5.80 6.81
CA ILE A 95 -11.09 -6.51 5.77
C ILE A 95 -11.89 -7.72 5.26
N LYS A 96 -12.43 -8.53 6.19
CA LYS A 96 -13.20 -9.73 5.87
C LYS A 96 -14.52 -9.43 5.16
N GLN A 97 -15.06 -8.21 5.32
CA GLN A 97 -16.36 -7.81 4.77
C GLN A 97 -16.21 -7.14 3.41
N CYS A 98 -15.05 -6.58 3.10
CA CYS A 98 -14.83 -5.74 1.95
C CYS A 98 -14.94 -6.52 0.62
N PRO A 99 -15.88 -6.17 -0.28
CA PRO A 99 -15.99 -6.82 -1.58
C PRO A 99 -14.75 -6.66 -2.46
N ILE A 100 -14.01 -5.56 -2.33
CA ILE A 100 -12.74 -5.33 -3.04
C ILE A 100 -11.65 -6.29 -2.54
N VAL A 101 -11.58 -6.56 -1.24
CA VAL A 101 -10.63 -7.57 -0.71
C VAL A 101 -10.99 -8.95 -1.25
N ARG A 102 -12.29 -9.28 -1.24
CA ARG A 102 -12.82 -10.58 -1.70
C ARG A 102 -12.67 -10.84 -3.21
N THR A 103 -12.22 -9.88 -4.01
CA THR A 103 -11.84 -10.18 -5.40
C THR A 103 -10.59 -11.06 -5.48
N ILE A 104 -9.80 -11.10 -4.40
CA ILE A 104 -8.66 -12.00 -4.25
C ILE A 104 -9.18 -13.30 -3.62
N ASN A 105 -9.38 -14.33 -4.44
CA ASN A 105 -9.88 -15.63 -4.01
C ASN A 105 -8.76 -16.52 -3.42
N ASN A 106 -7.96 -15.95 -2.51
CA ASN A 106 -6.87 -16.63 -1.81
C ASN A 106 -6.55 -15.86 -0.52
N ASP A 107 -6.83 -16.47 0.63
CA ASP A 107 -6.63 -15.84 1.94
C ASP A 107 -5.15 -15.53 2.23
N ASP A 108 -4.21 -16.35 1.77
CA ASP A 108 -2.79 -16.10 1.94
C ASP A 108 -2.36 -14.87 1.13
N ALA A 109 -2.90 -14.71 -0.08
CA ALA A 109 -2.67 -13.52 -0.89
C ALA A 109 -3.32 -12.25 -0.28
N VAL A 110 -4.44 -12.38 0.43
CA VAL A 110 -5.02 -11.26 1.18
C VAL A 110 -4.14 -10.89 2.37
N ARG A 111 -3.58 -11.88 3.09
CA ARG A 111 -2.69 -11.64 4.25
C ARG A 111 -1.46 -10.83 3.87
N THR A 112 -0.91 -11.01 2.65
CA THR A 112 0.23 -10.19 2.19
C THR A 112 -0.11 -8.72 1.97
N LEU A 113 -1.38 -8.35 1.98
CA LEU A 113 -1.83 -6.95 1.90
C LEU A 113 -2.08 -6.32 3.28
N ILE A 114 -1.88 -7.04 4.38
CA ILE A 114 -2.10 -6.57 5.75
C ILE A 114 -0.77 -6.18 6.36
N ALA A 115 -0.61 -4.91 6.72
CA ALA A 115 0.54 -4.41 7.44
C ALA A 115 0.43 -4.74 8.94
N GLU A 116 1.51 -5.30 9.49
CA GLU A 116 1.61 -5.72 10.89
C GLU A 116 2.09 -4.57 11.77
N LEU A 117 1.59 -4.49 13.00
CA LEU A 117 2.06 -3.52 13.99
C LEU A 117 3.52 -3.81 14.35
N ASP A 118 4.39 -2.82 14.16
CA ASP A 118 5.82 -2.95 14.48
C ASP A 118 6.17 -2.04 15.66
N MET A 119 6.24 -2.62 16.86
CA MET A 119 6.60 -1.90 18.07
C MET A 119 8.09 -1.59 18.17
N HIS A 120 8.95 -2.26 17.39
CA HIS A 120 10.39 -1.99 17.37
C HIS A 120 10.72 -0.74 16.55
N ALA A 121 9.92 -0.46 15.52
CA ALA A 121 10.04 0.75 14.71
C ALA A 121 9.24 1.94 15.26
N ALA A 122 8.44 1.75 16.32
CA ALA A 122 7.70 2.82 16.96
C ALA A 122 8.64 3.81 17.68
N VAL A 123 8.27 5.09 17.69
CA VAL A 123 8.97 6.15 18.42
C VAL A 123 8.22 6.45 19.72
N PRO A 124 8.81 6.20 20.90
CA PRO A 124 8.15 6.46 22.17
C PRO A 124 7.65 7.91 22.28
N LEU A 125 6.41 8.08 22.74
CA LEU A 125 5.74 9.38 22.92
C LEU A 125 5.56 10.20 21.61
N ASP A 126 5.66 9.58 20.44
CA ASP A 126 5.44 10.24 19.14
C ASP A 126 4.52 9.41 18.24
N CYS A 127 5.02 8.31 17.66
CA CYS A 127 4.28 7.57 16.64
C CYS A 127 4.46 6.05 16.73
N LEU A 128 3.37 5.32 16.44
CA LEU A 128 3.42 3.88 16.16
C LEU A 128 3.96 3.63 14.73
N ALA A 129 4.38 2.41 14.47
CA ALA A 129 4.82 1.98 13.15
C ALA A 129 4.07 0.72 12.68
N TYR A 130 3.96 0.59 11.36
CA TYR A 130 3.44 -0.59 10.69
C TYR A 130 4.44 -1.05 9.65
N ARG A 131 4.68 -2.35 9.57
CA ARG A 131 5.58 -2.95 8.58
C ARG A 131 4.77 -3.50 7.40
N PHE A 132 5.21 -3.17 6.18
CA PHE A 132 4.55 -3.62 4.96
C PHE A 132 5.56 -3.92 3.85
N ASP A 133 5.81 -5.21 3.61
CA ASP A 133 6.79 -5.66 2.62
C ASP A 133 6.10 -5.89 1.26
N LEU A 134 6.60 -5.22 0.21
CA LEU A 134 6.04 -5.29 -1.14
C LEU A 134 6.91 -6.17 -2.05
N VAL A 135 6.31 -7.22 -2.60
CA VAL A 135 7.01 -8.18 -3.49
C VAL A 135 6.60 -7.93 -4.94
N LEU A 136 7.57 -7.57 -5.79
CA LEU A 136 7.39 -7.45 -7.23
C LEU A 136 7.91 -8.71 -7.95
N ARG A 137 7.50 -8.88 -9.21
CA ARG A 137 7.92 -10.02 -10.05
C ARG A 137 9.45 -10.05 -10.18
N GLY A 138 10.05 -11.20 -9.90
CA GLY A 138 11.49 -11.41 -10.04
C GLY A 138 11.95 -11.53 -11.50
N HIS A 139 13.21 -11.18 -11.74
CA HIS A 139 13.91 -11.36 -13.02
C HIS A 139 14.53 -12.75 -13.10
N ARG A 140 13.72 -13.79 -13.38
CA ARG A 140 14.32 -15.09 -13.73
C ARG A 140 15.11 -14.91 -15.02
N ALA A 141 16.40 -15.20 -14.97
CA ALA A 141 17.24 -15.09 -16.14
C ALA A 141 16.94 -16.27 -17.07
N THR A 142 16.71 -15.99 -18.36
CA THR A 142 16.64 -17.03 -19.37
C THR A 142 18.07 -17.48 -19.68
N LEU A 143 18.34 -18.77 -19.48
CA LEU A 143 19.61 -19.39 -19.85
C LEU A 143 19.63 -19.56 -21.37
N PHE A 144 20.69 -19.09 -22.03
CA PHE A 144 21.05 -19.48 -23.39
C PHE A 144 22.13 -20.56 -23.34
N GLU A 145 22.34 -21.26 -24.46
CA GLU A 145 23.15 -22.47 -24.61
C GLU A 145 24.54 -22.43 -23.92
N ASN A 146 25.13 -21.25 -23.64
CA ASN A 146 26.33 -21.11 -22.80
C ASN A 146 26.40 -19.82 -21.95
N ARG A 147 25.31 -19.08 -21.71
CA ARG A 147 25.33 -17.85 -20.89
C ARG A 147 23.97 -17.34 -20.44
N THR A 148 23.97 -16.54 -19.39
CA THR A 148 22.81 -15.75 -18.94
C THR A 148 22.54 -14.57 -19.88
N GLN A 149 21.27 -14.33 -20.24
CA GLN A 149 20.88 -13.15 -21.03
C GLN A 149 21.26 -11.85 -20.30
N GLY A 150 22.06 -10.98 -20.93
CA GLY A 150 22.46 -9.68 -20.37
C GLY A 150 23.77 -9.65 -19.58
N ALA A 151 24.53 -10.75 -19.53
CA ALA A 151 25.90 -10.71 -19.02
C ALA A 151 26.78 -9.83 -19.93
N ALA A 152 27.35 -8.76 -19.38
CA ALA A 152 28.34 -7.94 -20.08
C ALA A 152 29.58 -8.78 -20.44
N ARG A 153 30.27 -8.40 -21.52
CA ARG A 153 31.58 -8.96 -21.86
C ARG A 153 32.61 -8.62 -20.79
#